data_AF-A0A6A0H429-F1
#
_entry.id   AF-A0A6A0H429-F1
#
_cell.length_a   1.000
_cell.length_b   1.000
_cell.length_c   1.000
_cell.angle_alpha   90.00
_cell.angle_beta   90.00
_cell.angle_gamma   90.00
#
_symmetry.space_group_name_H-M   'P 1'
#
loop_
_entity.id
_entity.type
_entity.pdbx_description
1 polymer ?
#
loop_
_entity_poly.entity_id
_entity_poly.type
_entity_poly.pdbx_seq_one_letter_code
_entity_poly.pdbx_strand_id
1 'polypeptide(L)'
;MYAVNVSDVLNQSTNDVITDDECEVYYGANTINGGVGDSGGPLNYRTGGVTVTRGVTSFVSDGGCAGGLPDGFTRVLYQLDWIETNTGIIIDN
;
A
#
# COMPACT_ATOMS: atom_id res chain seq x y z
N MET A 1 -21.13 -16.52 12.03
CA MET A 1 -21.18 -15.70 10.80
C MET A 1 -20.84 -14.28 11.22
N TYR A 2 -19.56 -13.91 11.17
CA TYR A 2 -19.09 -12.60 11.64
C TYR A 2 -19.29 -11.58 10.53
N ALA A 3 -20.20 -10.63 10.74
CA ALA A 3 -20.25 -9.43 9.94
C ALA A 3 -19.02 -8.59 10.30
N VAL A 4 -18.05 -8.51 9.40
CA VAL A 4 -17.05 -7.45 9.46
C VAL A 4 -17.78 -6.14 9.18
N ASN A 5 -17.72 -5.18 10.11
CA ASN A 5 -18.24 -3.83 9.93
C ASN A 5 -17.39 -3.11 8.87
N VAL A 6 -17.58 -3.45 7.60
CA VAL A 6 -17.01 -2.68 6.49
C VAL A 6 -17.91 -1.48 6.28
N SER A 7 -17.32 -0.29 6.25
CA SER A 7 -18.05 0.95 6.03
C SER A 7 -18.60 1.01 4.60
N ASP A 8 -19.87 1.38 4.44
CA ASP A 8 -20.48 1.64 3.12
C ASP A 8 -20.05 2.99 2.51
N VAL A 9 -19.29 3.78 3.25
CA VAL A 9 -18.71 5.04 2.80
C VAL A 9 -17.19 4.96 2.73
N LEU A 10 -16.61 5.66 1.75
CA LEU A 10 -15.16 5.76 1.57
C LEU A 10 -14.50 6.27 2.87
N ASN A 11 -13.48 5.56 3.32
CA ASN A 11 -12.71 5.92 4.50
C ASN A 11 -11.22 5.99 4.17
N GLN A 12 -10.45 6.70 4.98
CA GLN A 12 -9.00 6.82 4.83
C GLN A 12 -8.32 6.75 6.20
N SER A 13 -7.13 6.17 6.24
CA SER A 13 -6.22 6.24 7.38
C SER A 13 -4.92 6.92 6.97
N THR A 14 -4.23 7.53 7.94
CA THR A 14 -2.90 8.11 7.74
C THR A 14 -1.96 7.37 8.66
N ASN A 15 -0.96 6.73 8.06
CA ASN A 15 0.03 5.93 8.76
C ASN A 15 1.43 6.38 8.35
N ASP A 16 2.39 6.15 9.24
CA ASP A 16 3.79 6.42 8.96
C ASP A 16 4.36 5.36 8.00
N VAL A 17 5.24 5.81 7.10
CA VAL A 17 5.97 4.92 6.20
C VAL A 17 7.27 4.51 6.88
N ILE A 18 7.48 3.21 7.05
CA ILE A 18 8.71 2.63 7.59
C ILE A 18 9.68 2.24 6.46
N THR A 19 10.93 2.02 6.82
CA THR A 19 11.96 1.53 5.88
C THR A 19 11.81 0.04 5.57
N ASP A 20 12.42 -0.40 4.46
CA ASP A 20 12.43 -1.83 4.10
C ASP A 20 13.13 -2.66 5.20
N ASP A 21 14.21 -2.15 5.81
CA ASP A 21 14.94 -2.79 6.91
C ASP A 21 14.06 -2.96 8.17
N GLU A 22 13.28 -1.94 8.52
CA GLU A 22 12.34 -2.01 9.65
C GLU A 22 11.19 -2.98 9.35
N CYS A 23 10.69 -3.01 8.12
CA CYS A 23 9.66 -3.95 7.69
C CYS A 23 10.16 -5.41 7.73
N GLU A 24 11.42 -5.64 7.36
CA GLU A 24 12.09 -6.95 7.42
C GLU A 24 12.16 -7.51 8.85
N VAL A 25 12.24 -6.66 9.88
CA VAL A 25 12.19 -7.12 11.28
C VAL A 25 10.86 -7.82 11.60
N TYR A 26 9.76 -7.42 10.96
CA TYR A 26 8.43 -8.01 11.18
C TYR A 26 8.16 -9.24 10.30
N TYR A 27 8.61 -9.23 9.04
CA TYR A 27 8.20 -10.21 8.03
C TYR A 27 9.33 -10.99 7.35
N GLY A 28 10.59 -10.64 7.60
CA GLY A 28 11.76 -11.18 6.92
C GLY A 28 11.93 -10.66 5.48
N ALA A 29 13.02 -11.08 4.83
CA ALA A 29 13.43 -10.60 3.49
C ALA A 29 12.46 -10.92 2.33
N ASN A 30 11.46 -11.77 2.55
CA ASN A 30 10.53 -12.25 1.51
C ASN A 30 9.08 -12.04 1.93
N THR A 31 8.61 -10.80 1.81
CA THR A 31 7.19 -10.47 2.03
C THR A 31 6.37 -10.79 0.79
N ILE A 32 5.81 -12.01 0.72
CA ILE A 32 4.74 -12.35 -0.23
C ILE A 32 3.64 -13.07 0.58
N ASN A 33 2.82 -12.32 1.31
CA ASN A 33 1.66 -12.96 1.92
C ASN A 33 0.47 -12.02 1.86
N GLY A 34 -0.43 -12.23 0.89
CA GLY A 34 -1.61 -11.40 0.62
C GLY A 34 -2.60 -11.40 1.79
N GLY A 35 -2.77 -10.23 2.40
CA GLY A 35 -3.68 -10.03 3.53
C GLY A 35 -5.03 -9.42 3.13
N VAL A 36 -5.95 -9.43 4.09
CA VAL A 36 -7.34 -9.00 3.94
C VAL A 36 -7.46 -7.49 4.21
N GLY A 37 -7.44 -6.71 3.14
CA GLY A 37 -7.77 -5.28 3.06
C GLY A 37 -8.45 -5.01 1.71
N ASP A 38 -8.67 -3.75 1.30
CA ASP A 38 -8.99 -3.48 -0.10
C ASP A 38 -7.75 -3.78 -0.96
N SER A 39 -7.64 -5.02 -1.42
CA SER A 39 -6.56 -5.44 -2.31
C SER A 39 -6.53 -4.50 -3.52
N GLY A 40 -5.44 -3.75 -3.68
CA GLY A 40 -5.28 -2.78 -4.77
C GLY A 40 -5.53 -1.30 -4.41
N GLY A 41 -5.84 -0.94 -3.16
CA GLY A 41 -6.02 0.45 -2.74
C GLY A 41 -4.73 1.31 -2.84
N PRO A 42 -4.82 2.64 -3.04
CA PRO A 42 -3.65 3.49 -3.20
C PRO A 42 -3.05 3.96 -1.86
N LEU A 43 -1.73 3.83 -1.72
CA LEU A 43 -0.94 4.59 -0.75
C LEU A 43 -0.58 5.95 -1.33
N ASN A 44 -1.28 6.98 -0.85
CA ASN A 44 -1.05 8.37 -1.24
C ASN A 44 -0.08 9.07 -0.29
N TYR A 45 0.98 9.66 -0.84
CA TYR A 45 1.94 10.48 -0.11
C TYR A 45 1.76 11.96 -0.48
N ARG A 46 1.67 12.82 0.52
CA ARG A 46 1.51 14.27 0.32
C ARG A 46 2.81 15.01 0.63
N THR A 47 3.32 15.77 -0.33
CA THR A 47 4.50 16.63 -0.14
C THR A 47 4.36 17.90 -0.98
N GLY A 48 4.69 19.06 -0.40
CA GLY A 48 4.64 20.34 -1.11
C GLY A 48 3.27 20.71 -1.71
N GLY A 49 2.17 20.24 -1.11
CA GLY A 49 0.81 20.46 -1.64
C GLY A 49 0.40 19.52 -2.78
N VAL A 50 1.30 18.63 -3.22
CA VAL A 50 1.03 17.62 -4.25
C VAL A 50 0.76 16.26 -3.58
N THR A 51 -0.24 15.54 -4.09
CA THR A 51 -0.50 14.15 -3.70
C THR A 51 0.04 13.23 -4.78
N VAL A 52 0.88 12.27 -4.40
CA VAL A 52 1.45 11.26 -5.30
C VAL A 52 1.13 9.86 -4.79
N THR A 53 0.72 8.96 -5.68
CA THR A 53 0.55 7.54 -5.34
C THR A 53 1.91 6.85 -5.33
N ARG A 54 2.35 6.34 -4.18
CA ARG A 54 3.64 5.66 -4.04
C ARG A 54 3.51 4.14 -3.96
N GLY A 55 2.34 3.64 -3.57
CA GLY A 55 2.12 2.23 -3.35
C GLY A 55 0.72 1.79 -3.74
N VAL A 56 0.59 0.50 -4.01
CA VAL A 56 -0.69 -0.20 -4.19
C VAL A 56 -0.75 -1.29 -3.13
N THR A 57 -1.80 -1.34 -2.31
CA THR A 57 -1.96 -2.32 -1.23
C THR A 57 -1.81 -3.74 -1.79
N SER A 58 -0.81 -4.46 -1.29
CA SER A 58 -0.52 -5.84 -1.69
C SER A 58 -0.94 -6.81 -0.59
N PHE A 59 -0.59 -6.50 0.65
CA PHE A 59 -1.00 -7.29 1.80
C PHE A 59 -1.17 -6.50 3.08
N VAL A 60 -1.85 -7.14 4.02
CA VAL A 60 -2.10 -6.68 5.38
C VAL A 60 -1.56 -7.74 6.33
N SER A 61 -1.09 -7.34 7.51
CA SER A 61 -0.66 -8.32 8.51
C SER A 61 -1.80 -9.27 8.91
N ASP A 62 -1.47 -10.50 9.31
CA ASP A 62 -2.44 -11.44 9.91
C ASP A 62 -3.01 -10.94 11.25
N GLY A 63 -2.35 -9.96 11.89
CA GLY A 63 -2.87 -9.25 13.07
C GLY A 63 -3.97 -8.24 12.75
N GLY A 64 -4.28 -8.01 11.48
CA GLY A 64 -5.26 -7.03 11.00
C GLY A 64 -4.81 -5.58 11.18
N CYS A 65 -5.65 -4.65 10.70
CA CYS A 65 -5.34 -3.21 10.69
C CYS A 65 -5.15 -2.58 12.08
N ALA A 66 -5.71 -3.20 13.13
CA ALA A 66 -5.56 -2.75 14.53
C ALA A 66 -4.43 -3.50 15.27
N GLY A 67 -3.70 -4.39 14.59
CA GLY A 67 -2.65 -5.22 15.18
C GLY A 67 -1.33 -4.49 15.44
N GLY A 68 -1.19 -3.24 14.97
CA GLY A 68 0.03 -2.44 15.13
C GLY A 68 1.23 -2.94 14.30
N LEU A 69 0.97 -3.82 13.33
CA LEU A 69 1.96 -4.36 12.41
C LEU A 69 1.89 -3.60 11.07
N PRO A 70 3.01 -3.46 10.34
CA PRO A 70 3.04 -2.72 9.09
C PRO A 70 2.30 -3.44 7.96
N ASP A 71 1.68 -2.70 7.05
CA ASP A 71 1.08 -3.26 5.84
C ASP A 71 2.05 -3.21 4.65
N GLY A 72 1.85 -4.09 3.67
CA GLY A 72 2.72 -4.23 2.51
C GLY A 72 2.13 -3.61 1.25
N PHE A 73 2.95 -2.84 0.53
CA PHE A 73 2.54 -2.14 -0.70
C PHE A 73 3.48 -2.46 -1.86
N THR A 74 2.93 -2.67 -3.06
CA THR A 74 3.70 -2.68 -4.31
C THR A 74 4.18 -1.27 -4.60
N ARG A 75 5.50 -1.05 -4.67
CA ARG A 75 6.12 0.26 -4.90
C ARG A 75 5.95 0.73 -6.35
N VAL A 76 4.98 1.62 -6.60
CA VAL A 76 4.58 2.13 -7.93
C VAL A 76 5.76 2.63 -8.77
N LEU A 77 6.80 3.16 -8.13
CA LEU A 77 8.01 3.63 -8.80
C LEU A 77 8.64 2.56 -9.72
N TYR A 78 8.58 1.27 -9.35
CA TYR A 78 9.12 0.19 -10.18
C TYR A 78 8.23 -0.20 -11.36
N GLN A 79 7.04 0.39 -11.46
CA GLN A 79 6.05 0.09 -12.48
C GLN A 79 5.81 1.27 -13.42
N LEU A 80 6.51 2.40 -13.25
CA LEU A 80 6.29 3.59 -14.09
C LEU A 80 6.48 3.28 -15.58
N ASP A 81 7.55 2.58 -15.96
CA ASP A 81 7.78 2.18 -17.36
C ASP A 81 6.63 1.31 -17.93
N TRP A 82 6.14 0.37 -17.11
CA TRP A 82 5.01 -0.47 -17.49
C TRP A 82 3.72 0.34 -17.60
N ILE A 83 3.48 1.28 -16.68
CA ILE A 83 2.31 2.18 -16.71
C ILE A 83 2.36 3.05 -17.97
N GLU A 84 3.49 3.70 -18.25
CA GLU A 84 3.68 4.52 -19.46
C GLU A 84 3.43 3.70 -20.72
N THR A 85 4.02 2.50 -20.82
CA THR A 85 3.85 1.60 -21.97
C THR A 85 2.38 1.22 -22.20
N ASN A 86 1.61 0.96 -21.13
CA ASN A 86 0.23 0.47 -21.24
C ASN A 86 -0.82 1.58 -21.31
N THR A 87 -0.48 2.81 -20.90
CA THR A 87 -1.42 3.94 -20.90
C THR A 87 -1.13 4.97 -21.98
N GLY A 88 0.10 5.00 -22.51
CA GLY A 88 0.57 6.06 -23.41
C GLY A 88 0.77 7.42 -22.71
N ILE A 89 0.69 7.47 -21.38
CA ILE A 89 0.99 8.66 -20.59
C ILE A 89 2.50 8.72 -20.38
N ILE A 90 3.14 9.76 -20.90
CA ILE A 90 4.57 10.00 -20.65
C ILE A 90 4.75 10.47 -19.21
N ILE A 91 5.60 9.79 -18.46
CA ILE A 91 5.90 10.10 -17.07
C ILE A 91 7.26 10.79 -17.01
N ASP A 92 7.25 12.11 -16.79
CA ASP A 92 8.48 12.88 -16.61
C ASP A 92 9.08 12.58 -15.23
N ASN A 93 10.30 12.02 -15.20
CA ASN A 93 11.07 11.69 -13.99
C ASN A 93 11.82 12.90 -13.42
#